data_AF-A0A7C6X1K8-F1
#
_entry.id   AF-A0A7C6X1K8-F1
#
_cell.length_a   1.000
_cell.length_b   1.000
_cell.length_c   1.000
_cell.angle_alpha   90.00
_cell.angle_beta   90.00
_cell.angle_gamma   90.00
#
_symmetry.space_group_name_H-M   'P 1'
#
loop_
_entity.id
_entity.type
_entity.pdbx_description
1 polymer ?
#
loop_
_entity_poly.entity_id
_entity_poly.type
_entity_poly.pdbx_seq_one_letter_code
_entity_poly.pdbx_strand_id
1 'polypeptide(L)' 'MIEIEKPRIELIESTEDNTYGKIVLEPLERGYGTTLGNSMRRVLLSS' A
#
# COMPACT_ATOMS: atom_id res chain seq x y z
N MET A 1 -6.71 25.06 0.53
CA MET A 1 -6.01 23.87 0.03
C MET A 1 -5.97 22.90 1.19
N ILE A 2 -6.53 21.70 1.04
CA ILE A 2 -6.44 20.68 2.10
C ILE A 2 -5.00 20.17 2.06
N GLU A 3 -4.30 20.29 3.18
CA GLU A 3 -2.93 19.81 3.33
C GLU A 3 -2.97 18.28 3.35
N ILE A 4 -2.39 17.65 2.34
CA ILE A 4 -2.30 16.19 2.28
C ILE A 4 -1.17 15.78 3.21
N GLU A 5 -1.50 15.12 4.32
CA GLU A 5 -0.49 14.52 5.19
C GLU A 5 0.32 13.48 4.41
N LYS A 6 1.65 13.53 4.55
CA LYS A 6 2.53 12.58 3.86
C LYS A 6 2.25 11.17 4.38
N PRO A 7 1.85 10.22 3.51
CA PRO A 7 1.59 8.86 3.93
C PRO A 7 2.89 8.19 4.38
N ARG A 8 2.80 7.43 5.46
CA ARG A 8 3.83 6.52 5.96
C ARG A 8 3.63 5.15 5.32
N ILE A 9 4.74 4.44 5.14
CA ILE A 9 4.75 3.09 4.60
C ILE A 9 5.44 2.22 5.64
N GLU A 10 4.72 1.23 6.15
CA GLU A 10 5.24 0.33 7.19
C GLU A 10 5.04 -1.12 6.78
N LEU A 11 6.09 -1.94 6.89
CA LEU A 11 6.02 -3.38 6.73
C LEU A 11 5.67 -3.98 8.10
N ILE A 12 4.49 -4.56 8.21
CA ILE A 12 3.96 -5.08 9.48
C ILE A 12 4.13 -6.59 9.60
N GLU A 13 4.37 -7.29 8.50
CA GLU A 13 4.60 -8.73 8.49
C GLU A 13 5.48 -9.10 7.30
N SER A 14 6.43 -9.99 7.52
CA SER A 14 7.24 -10.60 6.47
C SER A 14 7.66 -12.01 6.89
N THR A 15 7.62 -12.95 5.97
CA THR A 15 8.14 -14.30 6.22
C THR A 15 9.65 -14.37 5.99
N GLU A 16 10.34 -15.24 6.72
CA GLU A 16 11.80 -15.44 6.60
C GLU A 16 12.22 -15.92 5.19
N ASP A 17 11.33 -16.65 4.52
CA ASP A 17 11.52 -17.14 3.15
C ASP A 17 11.22 -16.09 2.07
N ASN A 18 10.87 -14.85 2.47
CA ASN A 18 10.52 -13.73 1.60
C ASN A 18 9.36 -14.01 0.62
N THR A 19 8.49 -14.98 0.92
CA THR A 19 7.32 -15.31 0.06
C THR A 19 6.08 -14.50 0.41
N TYR A 20 6.03 -13.89 1.60
CA TYR A 20 4.90 -13.09 2.06
C TYR A 20 5.37 -11.79 2.72
N GLY A 21 4.65 -10.71 2.43
CA GLY A 21 4.83 -9.42 3.07
C GLY A 21 3.49 -8.69 3.20
N LYS A 22 3.27 -8.03 4.33
CA LYS A 22 2.10 -7.20 4.60
C LYS A 22 2.54 -5.77 4.89
N ILE A 23 2.05 -4.85 4.08
CA ILE A 23 2.42 -3.43 4.13
C ILE A 23 1.18 -2.60 4.47
N VAL A 24 1.35 -1.59 5.32
CA VAL A 24 0.33 -0.59 5.67
C VAL A 24 0.77 0.77 5.12
N LEU A 25 -0.18 1.47 4.48
CA LEU A 25 -0.03 2.86 4.06
C LEU A 25 -1.08 3.74 4.75
N GLU A 26 -0.64 4.72 5.52
CA GLU A 26 -1.53 5.67 6.20
C GLU A 26 -0.81 6.99 6.57
N PRO A 27 -1.54 8.12 6.67
CA PRO A 27 -2.96 8.28 6.35
C PRO A 27 -3.18 8.44 4.83
N LEU A 28 -4.34 7.99 4.35
CA LEU A 28 -4.76 8.15 2.97
C LEU A 28 -6.12 8.84 2.91
N GLU A 29 -6.28 9.71 1.92
CA GLU A 29 -7.58 10.30 1.63
C GLU A 29 -8.59 9.22 1.22
N ARG A 30 -9.87 9.45 1.53
CA ARG A 30 -10.95 8.54 1.20
C ARG A 30 -10.91 8.19 -0.30
N GLY A 31 -10.82 6.90 -0.60
CA GLY A 31 -10.79 6.36 -1.96
C GLY A 31 -9.39 6.06 -2.51
N TYR A 32 -8.33 6.71 -1.99
CA TYR A 32 -6.97 6.45 -2.46
C TYR A 32 -6.50 5.03 -2.14
N GLY A 33 -6.90 4.47 -0.99
CA GLY A 33 -6.60 3.07 -0.65
C GLY A 33 -7.08 2.08 -1.73
N THR A 34 -8.30 2.28 -2.25
CA THR A 34 -8.86 1.43 -3.31
C THR A 34 -8.15 1.65 -4.64
N THR A 35 -7.92 2.91 -5.03
CA THR A 35 -7.25 3.25 -6.30
C THR A 35 -5.84 2.70 -6.36
N LEU A 36 -5.04 2.92 -5.31
CA LEU A 36 -3.67 2.41 -5.21
C LEU A 36 -3.65 0.89 -5.10
N GLY A 37 -4.46 0.30 -4.21
CA GLY A 37 -4.50 -1.15 -4.00
C GLY A 37 -4.87 -1.93 -5.27
N ASN A 38 -5.88 -1.48 -6.01
CA ASN A 38 -6.27 -2.13 -7.28
C ASN A 38 -5.17 -1.97 -8.34
N SER A 39 -4.55 -0.80 -8.43
CA SER A 39 -3.46 -0.55 -9.37
C SER A 39 -2.25 -1.44 -9.08
N MET A 40 -1.82 -1.52 -7.82
CA MET A 40 -0.72 -2.38 -7.37
C MET A 40 -1.02 -3.85 -7.63
N ARG A 41 -2.24 -4.33 -7.31
CA ARG A 41 -2.64 -5.72 -7.58
C ARG A 41 -2.50 -6.06 -9.06
N ARG A 42 -2.90 -5.18 -9.97
CA ARG A 42 -2.78 -5.41 -11.41
C ARG A 42 -1.33 -5.44 -11.88
N VAL A 43 -0.49 -4.52 -11.39
CA VAL A 43 0.94 -4.49 -11.74
C VAL A 43 1.65 -5.75 -11.25
N LEU A 44 1.41 -6.15 -10.00
CA LEU A 44 2.10 -7.30 -9.40
C LEU A 44 1.68 -8.65 -9.99
N LEU A 45 0.44 -8.79 -10.48
CA LEU A 45 -0.07 -10.06 -11.02
C LEU A 45 -0.02 -10.18 -12.55
N SER A 46 0.31 -9.11 -13.28
CA SER A 46 0.20 -9.08 -14.74
C SER A 46 1.34 -8.34 -15.44
N SER A 47 2.48 -8.15 -14.78
CA SER A 47 3.68 -7.54 -15.39
C SER A 47 4.75 -8.57 -15.71
#